data_AF-A0ABD5WKX9-F1
#
_entry.id   AF-A0ABD5WKX9-F1
#
_cell.length_a   1.000
_cell.length_b   1.000
_cell.length_c   1.000
_cell.angle_alpha   90.00
_cell.angle_beta   90.00
_cell.angle_gamma   90.00
#
_symmetry.space_group_name_H-M   'P 1'
#
loop_
_entity.id
_entity.type
_entity.pdbx_description
1 polymer ?
#
loop_
_entity_poly.entity_id
_entity_poly.type
_entity_poly.pdbx_seq_one_letter_code
_entity_poly.pdbx_strand_id
1 'polypeptide(L)'
;MKSVDRRDPVLYEGQVNGWLADGVPIDVFKAVPEAYENRFKYLNQGGGDIDVTVILNDDEMSDEHETVAEIYKERAEHLPIDVTVHEHLAKAELADVFESPHDFVHYIGHCEKDGLRCRDGNLAVADIEESNVQTFFLNACGSYYEGRDLVQKGSVAGAVTFTKVLNKQAAKVGVAFSQLLINGYDIAHAIQLARRRIMMGKDYAVVGDGGHQLTQCDNRYPTIATLEERGDQYEVEYRTLSMPNIGGVFQVYRDGEEKPRLHGTESAFTLDQSELLEFLERAKSPFVYDGDLFWSEELSDRISP
;
A
#
# COMPACT_ATOMS: atom_id res chain seq x y z
N MET A 1 10.67 -14.84 20.48
CA MET A 1 9.86 -13.88 19.74
C MET A 1 8.91 -13.31 20.78
N LYS A 2 8.93 -12.00 21.07
CA LYS A 2 7.82 -11.45 21.86
C LYS A 2 6.61 -11.57 20.94
N SER A 3 5.69 -12.49 21.24
CA SER A 3 4.43 -12.56 20.50
C SER A 3 3.78 -11.20 20.62
N VAL A 4 3.54 -10.55 19.49
CA VAL A 4 2.79 -9.30 19.44
C VAL A 4 1.42 -9.57 20.07
N ASP A 5 1.09 -8.88 21.17
CA ASP A 5 -0.23 -8.98 21.81
C ASP A 5 -1.25 -8.25 20.93
N ARG A 6 -1.81 -9.01 19.98
CA ARG A 6 -2.74 -8.48 18.99
C ARG A 6 -4.08 -8.14 19.66
N ARG A 7 -4.64 -7.00 19.30
CA ARG A 7 -5.94 -6.52 19.76
C ARG A 7 -6.91 -6.47 18.59
N ASP A 8 -8.09 -7.02 18.80
CA ASP A 8 -9.19 -6.95 17.86
C ASP A 8 -10.11 -5.79 18.26
N PRO A 9 -10.01 -4.63 17.58
CA PRO A 9 -10.82 -3.46 17.91
C PRO A 9 -12.29 -3.67 17.50
N VAL A 10 -13.22 -3.16 18.31
CA VAL A 10 -14.61 -3.00 17.86
C VAL A 10 -14.65 -1.79 16.93
N LEU A 11 -14.94 -2.04 15.65
CA LEU A 11 -14.99 -1.00 14.62
C LEU A 11 -16.37 -0.36 14.54
N TYR A 12 -16.37 0.94 14.26
CA TYR A 12 -17.57 1.71 13.94
C TYR A 12 -17.47 2.20 12.48
N GLU A 13 -18.54 2.81 11.98
CA GLU A 13 -18.57 3.37 10.62
C GLU A 13 -17.44 4.37 10.40
N GLY A 14 -16.68 4.16 9.33
CA GLY A 14 -15.56 5.00 8.92
C GLY A 14 -14.88 4.43 7.68
N GLN A 15 -14.26 5.29 6.86
CA GLN A 15 -13.49 4.83 5.69
C GLN A 15 -12.21 4.10 6.13
N VAL A 16 -11.54 4.65 7.15
CA VAL A 16 -10.40 4.04 7.83
C VAL A 16 -10.49 4.32 9.32
N ASN A 17 -9.95 3.41 10.12
CA ASN A 17 -9.92 3.50 11.57
C ASN A 17 -8.47 3.52 12.04
N GLY A 18 -8.16 4.33 13.05
CA GLY A 18 -6.83 4.44 13.67
C GLY A 18 -6.87 4.10 15.15
N TRP A 19 -5.86 3.36 15.63
CA TRP A 19 -5.75 2.93 17.02
C TRP A 19 -4.67 3.72 17.76
N LEU A 20 -5.08 4.58 18.70
CA LEU A 20 -4.14 5.40 19.48
C LEU A 20 -3.71 4.74 20.81
N ALA A 21 -4.49 3.79 21.33
CA ALA A 21 -4.23 3.16 22.62
C ALA A 21 -3.07 2.15 22.59
N ASP A 22 -2.62 1.70 23.76
CA ASP A 22 -1.62 0.63 23.87
C ASP A 22 -2.08 -0.67 23.19
N GLY A 23 -1.11 -1.54 22.92
CA GLY A 23 -1.31 -2.80 22.20
C GLY A 23 -1.18 -2.63 20.68
N VAL A 24 -1.41 -3.74 19.98
CA VAL A 24 -1.17 -3.82 18.55
C VAL A 24 -2.46 -4.19 17.82
N PRO A 25 -3.10 -3.25 17.11
CA PRO A 25 -4.37 -3.51 16.44
C PRO A 25 -4.23 -4.48 15.27
N ILE A 26 -5.29 -5.25 15.00
CA ILE A 26 -5.52 -5.91 13.72
C ILE A 26 -6.53 -5.08 12.93
N ASP A 27 -6.46 -5.10 11.60
CA ASP A 27 -7.42 -4.51 10.65
C ASP A 27 -7.49 -2.97 10.63
N VAL A 28 -6.83 -2.30 11.58
CA VAL A 28 -6.70 -0.83 11.66
C VAL A 28 -5.25 -0.42 11.80
N PHE A 29 -4.93 0.82 11.44
CA PHE A 29 -3.56 1.31 11.58
C PHE A 29 -3.26 1.67 13.04
N LYS A 30 -2.04 1.37 13.50
CA LYS A 30 -1.51 1.89 14.77
C LYS A 30 -1.11 3.34 14.54
N ALA A 31 -1.94 4.27 15.01
CA ALA A 31 -1.62 5.68 14.97
C ALA A 31 -0.47 5.97 15.96
N VAL A 32 0.59 6.60 15.45
CA VAL A 32 1.76 7.03 16.23
C VAL A 32 1.82 8.55 16.14
N PRO A 33 1.67 9.31 17.24
CA PRO A 33 1.63 10.78 17.20
C PRO A 33 2.80 11.43 16.45
N GLU A 34 3.99 10.89 16.62
CA GLU A 34 5.23 11.34 15.98
C GLU A 34 5.13 11.32 14.44
N ALA A 35 4.34 10.41 13.86
CA ALA A 35 4.09 10.37 12.41
C ALA A 35 3.54 11.70 11.86
N TYR A 36 2.63 12.33 12.60
CA TYR A 36 1.97 13.56 12.18
C TYR A 36 2.91 14.77 12.30
N GLU A 37 3.88 14.71 13.20
CA GLU A 37 4.96 15.70 13.31
C GLU A 37 5.98 15.50 12.18
N ASN A 38 6.37 14.25 11.93
CA ASN A 38 7.28 13.88 10.86
C ASN A 38 6.78 14.32 9.49
N ARG A 39 5.46 14.28 9.25
CA ARG A 39 4.85 14.73 8.00
C ARG A 39 5.28 16.15 7.60
N PHE A 40 5.54 17.04 8.56
CA PHE A 40 6.01 18.40 8.28
C PHE A 40 7.40 18.44 7.64
N LYS A 41 8.27 17.44 7.89
CA LYS A 41 9.61 17.30 7.29
C LYS A 41 9.54 17.13 5.76
N TYR A 42 8.45 16.53 5.27
CA TYR A 42 8.29 16.13 3.86
C TYR A 42 7.38 17.06 3.04
N LEU A 43 6.84 18.14 3.62
CA LEU A 43 5.91 19.05 2.93
C LEU A 43 6.53 19.81 1.75
N ASN A 44 7.85 20.04 1.78
CA ASN A 44 8.56 20.87 0.81
C ASN A 44 9.32 20.07 -0.26
N GLN A 45 9.21 18.74 -0.25
CA GLN A 45 9.83 17.87 -1.27
C GLN A 45 9.02 17.79 -2.57
N GLY A 46 7.99 18.63 -2.73
CA GLY A 46 7.17 18.68 -3.94
C GLY A 46 7.95 19.22 -5.13
N GLY A 47 8.49 18.32 -5.96
CA GLY A 47 9.09 18.65 -7.25
C GLY A 47 10.09 17.60 -7.70
N GLY A 48 9.63 16.53 -8.33
CA GLY A 48 10.46 15.44 -8.85
C GLY A 48 9.64 14.20 -9.15
N ASP A 49 10.28 13.21 -9.76
CA ASP A 49 9.78 11.85 -9.82
C ASP A 49 9.83 11.23 -8.41
N ILE A 50 8.90 10.31 -8.10
CA ILE A 50 8.84 9.66 -6.78
C ILE A 50 10.02 8.71 -6.64
N ASP A 51 10.82 8.90 -5.60
CA ASP A 51 11.96 8.03 -5.32
C ASP A 51 11.51 6.72 -4.61
N VAL A 52 11.70 5.60 -5.31
CA VAL A 52 11.32 4.26 -4.88
C VAL A 52 12.58 3.41 -4.74
N THR A 53 12.89 3.01 -3.51
CA THR A 53 14.01 2.11 -3.22
C THR A 53 13.53 0.72 -2.79
N VAL A 54 13.89 -0.30 -3.56
CA VAL A 54 13.57 -1.71 -3.28
C VAL A 54 14.82 -2.43 -2.80
N ILE A 55 14.73 -3.10 -1.66
CA ILE A 55 15.84 -3.80 -1.02
C ILE A 55 15.53 -5.28 -0.95
N LEU A 56 16.41 -6.11 -1.51
CA LEU A 56 16.29 -7.56 -1.59
C LEU A 56 17.38 -8.20 -0.73
N ASN A 57 17.02 -8.61 0.49
CA ASN A 57 17.96 -9.18 1.46
C ASN A 57 17.67 -10.66 1.79
N ASP A 58 16.92 -11.36 0.93
CA ASP A 58 16.64 -12.79 1.07
C ASP A 58 16.91 -13.55 -0.24
N ASP A 59 17.89 -14.46 -0.19
CA ASP A 59 18.31 -15.32 -1.30
C ASP A 59 17.24 -16.34 -1.71
N GLU A 60 16.39 -16.80 -0.79
CA GLU A 60 15.34 -17.79 -1.09
C GLU A 60 14.16 -17.20 -1.88
N MET A 61 14.22 -15.92 -2.20
CA MET A 61 13.20 -15.17 -2.91
C MET A 61 13.68 -14.64 -4.28
N SER A 62 14.90 -14.98 -4.73
CA SER A 62 15.51 -14.46 -5.97
C SER A 62 14.67 -14.63 -7.23
N ASP A 63 14.07 -15.81 -7.44
CA ASP A 63 13.25 -16.11 -8.63
C ASP A 63 11.93 -15.30 -8.67
N GLU A 64 11.49 -14.80 -7.51
CA GLU A 64 10.27 -14.00 -7.37
C GLU A 64 10.57 -12.49 -7.32
N HIS A 65 11.83 -12.13 -7.03
CA HIS A 65 12.32 -10.76 -6.94
C HIS A 65 12.56 -10.10 -8.28
N GLU A 66 13.06 -10.85 -9.27
CA GLU A 66 13.23 -10.35 -10.63
C GLU A 66 11.89 -9.82 -11.16
N THR A 67 10.79 -10.54 -10.89
CA THR A 67 9.42 -10.11 -11.21
C THR A 67 8.99 -8.84 -10.47
N VAL A 68 9.33 -8.66 -9.19
CA VAL A 68 8.96 -7.44 -8.45
C VAL A 68 9.70 -6.23 -9.00
N ALA A 69 11.02 -6.35 -9.19
CA ALA A 69 11.85 -5.29 -9.75
C ALA A 69 11.45 -4.95 -11.20
N GLU A 70 11.15 -5.96 -12.02
CA GLU A 70 10.60 -5.79 -13.37
C GLU A 70 9.26 -5.05 -13.33
N ILE A 71 8.34 -5.43 -12.45
CA ILE A 71 7.04 -4.74 -12.35
C ILE A 71 7.20 -3.27 -11.94
N TYR A 72 8.13 -2.94 -11.04
CA TYR A 72 8.41 -1.53 -10.74
C TYR A 72 9.03 -0.81 -11.94
N LYS A 73 9.95 -1.44 -12.66
CA LYS A 73 10.63 -0.86 -13.83
C LYS A 73 9.69 -0.66 -15.01
N GLU A 74 8.91 -1.68 -15.38
CA GLU A 74 7.89 -1.59 -16.43
C GLU A 74 6.89 -0.47 -16.13
N ARG A 75 6.51 -0.31 -14.86
CA ARG A 75 5.61 0.77 -14.48
C ARG A 75 6.27 2.13 -14.39
N ALA A 76 7.56 2.18 -14.10
CA ALA A 76 8.35 3.41 -14.18
C ALA A 76 8.40 3.96 -15.60
N GLU A 77 8.23 3.14 -16.63
CA GLU A 77 8.12 3.63 -18.01
C GLU A 77 6.84 4.47 -18.26
N HIS A 78 5.85 4.39 -17.37
CA HIS A 78 4.54 5.00 -17.54
C HIS A 78 4.15 5.94 -16.39
N LEU A 79 4.99 6.05 -15.36
CA LEU A 79 4.73 6.84 -14.15
C LEU A 79 5.98 7.66 -13.79
N PRO A 80 5.83 8.86 -13.20
CA PRO A 80 6.95 9.70 -12.77
C PRO A 80 7.60 9.11 -11.51
N ILE A 81 8.32 8.00 -11.65
CA ILE A 81 8.98 7.30 -10.55
C ILE A 81 10.43 6.95 -10.92
N ASP A 82 11.33 7.12 -9.96
CA ASP A 82 12.72 6.68 -10.03
C ASP A 82 12.88 5.43 -9.16
N VAL A 83 13.27 4.31 -9.75
CA VAL A 83 13.37 3.02 -9.05
C VAL A 83 14.83 2.61 -8.87
N THR A 84 15.28 2.52 -7.63
CA THR A 84 16.59 1.98 -7.25
C THR A 84 16.40 0.61 -6.61
N VAL A 85 17.19 -0.38 -7.05
CA VAL A 85 17.15 -1.75 -6.50
C VAL A 85 18.51 -2.08 -5.88
N HIS A 86 18.48 -2.51 -4.62
CA HIS A 86 19.63 -2.98 -3.88
C HIS A 86 19.47 -4.46 -3.50
N GLU A 87 20.58 -5.20 -3.55
CA GLU A 87 20.61 -6.62 -3.21
C GLU A 87 21.69 -6.89 -2.15
N HIS A 88 21.38 -7.78 -1.21
CA HIS A 88 22.31 -8.29 -0.19
C HIS A 88 23.05 -7.21 0.61
N LEU A 89 22.32 -6.17 1.01
CA LEU A 89 22.90 -5.07 1.77
C LEU A 89 23.47 -5.56 3.11
N ALA A 90 24.67 -5.08 3.42
CA ALA A 90 25.26 -5.13 4.75
C ALA A 90 24.52 -4.19 5.72
N LYS A 91 24.77 -4.35 7.02
CA LYS A 91 24.14 -3.54 8.07
C LYS A 91 24.35 -2.05 7.87
N ALA A 92 25.57 -1.65 7.52
CA ALA A 92 25.90 -0.24 7.27
C ALA A 92 25.16 0.30 6.04
N GLU A 93 25.14 -0.46 4.95
CA GLU A 93 24.47 -0.05 3.71
C GLU A 93 22.95 0.06 3.91
N LEU A 94 22.34 -0.84 4.67
CA LEU A 94 20.92 -0.75 5.00
C LEU A 94 20.60 0.44 5.92
N ALA A 95 21.49 0.75 6.87
CA ALA A 95 21.35 1.94 7.71
C ALA A 95 21.42 3.22 6.87
N ASP A 96 22.40 3.30 5.96
CA ASP A 96 22.57 4.42 5.04
C ASP A 96 21.31 4.66 4.19
N VAL A 97 20.62 3.60 3.76
CA VAL A 97 19.34 3.73 3.03
C VAL A 97 18.26 4.36 3.92
N PHE A 98 18.10 3.90 5.16
CA PHE A 98 17.09 4.47 6.07
C PHE A 98 17.43 5.90 6.52
N GLU A 99 18.72 6.24 6.61
CA GLU A 99 19.23 7.55 6.99
C GLU A 99 19.33 8.52 5.80
N SER A 100 19.12 8.06 4.57
CA SER A 100 19.09 8.91 3.38
C SER A 100 17.66 9.26 2.98
N PRO A 101 17.42 10.43 2.34
CA PRO A 101 16.10 10.82 1.88
C PRO A 101 15.58 9.88 0.79
N HIS A 102 14.45 9.23 1.05
CA HIS A 102 13.70 8.43 0.08
C HIS A 102 12.20 8.63 0.31
N ASP A 103 11.40 8.66 -0.76
CA ASP A 103 9.94 8.79 -0.65
C ASP A 103 9.32 7.46 -0.19
N PHE A 104 9.79 6.35 -0.76
CA PHE A 104 9.32 5.02 -0.43
C PHE A 104 10.42 3.96 -0.41
N VAL A 105 10.56 3.24 0.70
CA VAL A 105 11.44 2.06 0.81
C VAL A 105 10.65 0.77 0.96
N HIS A 106 10.85 -0.19 0.06
CA HIS A 106 10.30 -1.54 0.16
C HIS A 106 11.42 -2.53 0.50
N TYR A 107 11.48 -2.93 1.77
CA TYR A 107 12.39 -3.97 2.25
C TYR A 107 11.74 -5.34 2.12
N ILE A 108 12.38 -6.24 1.39
CA ILE A 108 11.98 -7.63 1.23
C ILE A 108 13.04 -8.54 1.83
N GLY A 109 12.66 -9.26 2.87
CA GLY A 109 13.55 -10.23 3.49
C GLY A 109 13.05 -10.72 4.85
N HIS A 110 13.97 -10.90 5.79
CA HIS A 110 13.67 -11.44 7.11
C HIS A 110 13.91 -10.43 8.22
N CYS A 111 13.15 -10.57 9.30
CA CYS A 111 13.35 -9.82 10.53
C CYS A 111 13.56 -10.84 11.66
N GLU A 112 14.70 -10.73 12.33
CA GLU A 112 15.01 -11.51 13.53
C GLU A 112 14.71 -10.68 14.78
N LYS A 113 14.99 -11.24 15.97
CA LYS A 113 14.76 -10.52 17.24
C LYS A 113 15.62 -9.26 17.37
N ASP A 114 16.74 -9.25 16.67
CA ASP A 114 17.80 -8.26 16.74
C ASP A 114 17.83 -7.36 15.50
N GLY A 115 16.76 -7.40 14.68
CA GLY A 115 16.49 -6.45 13.61
C GLY A 115 16.29 -7.08 12.22
N LEU A 116 16.31 -6.23 11.20
CA LEU A 116 16.21 -6.60 9.79
C LEU A 116 17.47 -7.34 9.34
N ARG A 117 17.32 -8.44 8.61
CA ARG A 117 18.43 -9.30 8.17
C ARG A 117 19.26 -8.60 7.10
N CYS A 118 20.57 -8.66 7.28
CA CYS A 118 21.59 -8.17 6.38
C CYS A 118 22.57 -9.30 6.04
N ARG A 119 23.42 -9.09 5.03
CA ARG A 119 24.44 -10.07 4.64
C ARG A 119 25.46 -10.36 5.76
N ASP A 120 25.73 -9.40 6.64
CA ASP A 120 26.74 -9.45 7.70
C ASP A 120 26.16 -9.37 9.13
N GLY A 121 24.85 -9.54 9.30
CA GLY A 121 24.19 -9.49 10.62
C GLY A 121 22.75 -9.04 10.55
N ASN A 122 22.28 -8.39 11.62
CA ASN A 122 20.95 -7.79 11.70
C ASN A 122 21.06 -6.30 12.04
N LEU A 123 20.26 -5.45 11.37
CA LEU A 123 20.10 -4.04 11.67
C LEU A 123 18.85 -3.83 12.52
N ALA A 124 19.04 -3.50 13.79
CA ALA A 124 17.96 -2.94 14.60
C ALA A 124 17.75 -1.47 14.21
N VAL A 125 16.52 -1.06 13.95
CA VAL A 125 16.17 0.35 13.68
C VAL A 125 16.50 1.23 14.89
N ALA A 126 16.54 0.67 16.10
CA ALA A 126 17.06 1.38 17.27
C ALA A 126 18.49 1.89 17.08
N ASP A 127 19.31 1.26 16.23
CA ASP A 127 20.73 1.60 16.00
C ASP A 127 20.96 2.73 14.98
N ILE A 128 19.98 3.06 14.12
CA ILE A 128 20.13 4.18 13.16
C ILE A 128 19.98 5.53 13.88
N GLU A 129 20.58 6.62 13.42
CA GLU A 129 20.48 7.93 14.06
C GLU A 129 19.08 8.54 13.90
N GLU A 130 18.59 8.60 12.66
CA GLU A 130 17.26 9.07 12.30
C GLU A 130 16.73 8.32 11.08
N SER A 131 15.42 8.39 10.83
CA SER A 131 14.88 7.96 9.54
C SER A 131 14.61 9.17 8.64
N ASN A 132 15.16 9.12 7.44
CA ASN A 132 14.90 10.06 6.36
C ASN A 132 14.00 9.47 5.26
N VAL A 133 13.51 8.25 5.47
CA VAL A 133 12.53 7.58 4.60
C VAL A 133 11.13 8.04 4.95
N GLN A 134 10.41 8.65 4.01
CA GLN A 134 9.06 9.18 4.24
C GLN A 134 8.05 8.06 4.51
N THR A 135 7.99 7.07 3.62
CA THR A 135 7.12 5.90 3.77
C THR A 135 7.86 4.60 3.51
N PHE A 136 7.40 3.50 4.10
CA PHE A 136 8.07 2.21 3.91
C PHE A 136 7.12 1.02 3.88
N PHE A 137 7.61 -0.09 3.34
CA PHE A 137 7.05 -1.41 3.50
C PHE A 137 8.13 -2.38 3.96
N LEU A 138 8.05 -2.82 5.22
CA LEU A 138 8.88 -3.92 5.73
C LEU A 138 8.16 -5.24 5.50
N ASN A 139 8.32 -5.81 4.31
CA ASN A 139 7.80 -7.11 3.93
C ASN A 139 8.68 -8.23 4.51
N ALA A 140 8.78 -8.22 5.84
CA ALA A 140 9.66 -9.07 6.62
C ALA A 140 8.94 -9.53 7.89
N CYS A 141 9.05 -10.82 8.20
CA CYS A 141 8.24 -11.49 9.21
C CYS A 141 8.47 -10.90 10.61
N GLY A 142 7.46 -10.30 11.23
CA GLY A 142 7.60 -9.73 12.57
C GLY A 142 8.24 -8.33 12.61
N SER A 143 8.25 -7.62 11.48
CA SER A 143 8.79 -6.27 11.32
C SER A 143 8.03 -5.16 12.05
N TYR A 144 6.95 -5.48 12.77
CA TYR A 144 6.09 -4.48 13.43
C TYR A 144 6.86 -3.51 14.33
N TYR A 145 7.76 -4.01 15.18
CA TYR A 145 8.50 -3.15 16.11
C TYR A 145 9.52 -2.28 15.37
N GLU A 146 10.25 -2.85 14.41
CA GLU A 146 11.19 -2.09 13.56
C GLU A 146 10.46 -0.97 12.78
N GLY A 147 9.29 -1.25 12.21
CA GLY A 147 8.52 -0.23 11.50
C GLY A 147 7.95 0.84 12.44
N ARG A 148 7.49 0.47 13.64
CA ARG A 148 7.07 1.48 14.63
C ARG A 148 8.26 2.37 15.00
N ASP A 149 9.44 1.79 15.19
CA ASP A 149 10.63 2.52 15.58
C ASP A 149 11.13 3.42 14.42
N LEU A 150 10.93 3.04 13.14
CA LEU A 150 11.17 3.91 11.98
C LEU A 150 10.28 5.17 12.03
N VAL A 151 8.99 4.99 12.33
CA VAL A 151 8.06 6.12 12.50
C VAL A 151 8.49 7.00 13.68
N GLN A 152 8.91 6.41 14.79
CA GLN A 152 9.41 7.20 15.93
C GLN A 152 10.71 7.96 15.62
N LYS A 153 11.49 7.51 14.63
CA LYS A 153 12.75 8.12 14.22
C LYS A 153 12.65 9.09 13.04
N GLY A 154 11.50 9.22 12.40
CA GLY A 154 11.33 10.25 11.36
C GLY A 154 10.42 9.86 10.20
N SER A 155 10.06 8.59 10.02
CA SER A 155 9.12 8.19 8.97
C SER A 155 7.69 8.63 9.28
N VAL A 156 6.88 8.84 8.23
CA VAL A 156 5.48 9.22 8.38
C VAL A 156 4.58 8.00 8.58
N ALA A 157 4.75 6.98 7.74
CA ALA A 157 3.91 5.80 7.79
C ALA A 157 4.59 4.60 7.14
N GLY A 158 4.17 3.41 7.53
CA GLY A 158 4.59 2.23 6.80
C GLY A 158 3.77 0.98 7.05
N ALA A 159 3.91 0.06 6.12
CA ALA A 159 3.35 -1.28 6.19
C ALA A 159 4.36 -2.25 6.79
N VAL A 160 3.87 -3.16 7.64
CA VAL A 160 4.68 -4.15 8.38
C VAL A 160 3.95 -5.47 8.45
N THR A 161 4.66 -6.54 8.85
CA THR A 161 4.05 -7.85 9.07
C THR A 161 4.19 -8.32 10.52
N PHE A 162 3.20 -9.05 11.02
CA PHE A 162 3.19 -9.60 12.38
C PHE A 162 3.80 -10.99 12.49
N THR A 163 3.53 -11.86 11.51
CA THR A 163 3.92 -13.27 11.51
C THR A 163 4.53 -13.67 10.19
N LYS A 164 5.01 -14.92 10.13
CA LYS A 164 5.60 -15.47 8.93
C LYS A 164 4.58 -15.50 7.79
N VAL A 165 4.82 -14.70 6.77
CA VAL A 165 4.08 -14.76 5.50
C VAL A 165 4.84 -15.71 4.57
N LEU A 166 4.11 -16.50 3.78
CA LEU A 166 4.72 -17.32 2.73
C LEU A 166 5.27 -16.41 1.63
N ASN A 167 6.51 -16.65 1.18
CA ASN A 167 7.22 -15.81 0.20
C ASN A 167 6.34 -15.45 -1.01
N LYS A 168 5.63 -16.43 -1.58
CA LYS A 168 4.73 -16.24 -2.74
C LYS A 168 3.53 -15.34 -2.53
N GLN A 169 3.08 -15.21 -1.29
CA GLN A 169 1.97 -14.32 -0.93
C GLN A 169 2.49 -12.92 -0.62
N ALA A 170 3.68 -12.85 -0.02
CA ALA A 170 4.36 -11.59 0.30
C ALA A 170 4.68 -10.77 -0.95
N ALA A 171 5.14 -11.41 -2.03
CA ALA A 171 5.43 -10.72 -3.28
C ALA A 171 4.16 -10.14 -3.94
N LYS A 172 3.08 -10.92 -4.02
CA LYS A 172 1.79 -10.45 -4.57
C LYS A 172 1.23 -9.23 -3.82
N VAL A 173 1.31 -9.25 -2.49
CA VAL A 173 0.90 -8.10 -1.67
C VAL A 173 1.84 -6.91 -1.89
N GLY A 174 3.17 -7.16 -1.92
CA GLY A 174 4.20 -6.19 -2.28
C GLY A 174 3.87 -5.39 -3.53
N VAL A 175 3.67 -6.11 -4.63
CA VAL A 175 3.35 -5.52 -5.93
C VAL A 175 2.04 -4.73 -5.89
N ALA A 176 0.97 -5.32 -5.36
CA ALA A 176 -0.33 -4.66 -5.33
C ALA A 176 -0.31 -3.42 -4.44
N PHE A 177 0.34 -3.50 -3.28
CA PHE A 177 0.46 -2.38 -2.35
C PHE A 177 1.17 -1.20 -2.98
N SER A 178 2.33 -1.44 -3.60
CA SER A 178 3.07 -0.34 -4.21
C SER A 178 2.42 0.23 -5.46
N GLN A 179 1.72 -0.60 -6.23
CA GLN A 179 0.89 -0.07 -7.32
C GLN A 179 -0.18 0.89 -6.81
N LEU A 180 -0.86 0.53 -5.72
CA LEU A 180 -1.86 1.39 -5.10
C LEU A 180 -1.22 2.68 -4.57
N LEU A 181 -0.07 2.61 -3.88
CA LEU A 181 0.60 3.83 -3.40
C LEU A 181 0.95 4.81 -4.52
N ILE A 182 1.53 4.32 -5.61
CA ILE A 182 1.95 5.17 -6.74
C ILE A 182 0.72 5.71 -7.50
N ASN A 183 -0.42 5.04 -7.43
CA ASN A 183 -1.70 5.56 -7.95
C ASN A 183 -2.45 6.45 -6.93
N GLY A 184 -1.78 6.91 -5.88
CA GLY A 184 -2.26 7.92 -4.94
C GLY A 184 -3.14 7.41 -3.79
N TYR A 185 -3.23 6.09 -3.60
CA TYR A 185 -3.94 5.52 -2.45
C TYR A 185 -3.14 5.77 -1.18
N ASP A 186 -3.83 6.03 -0.07
CA ASP A 186 -3.14 6.08 1.23
C ASP A 186 -2.70 4.69 1.70
N ILE A 187 -1.75 4.67 2.63
CA ILE A 187 -1.10 3.45 3.12
C ILE A 187 -2.13 2.45 3.69
N ALA A 188 -3.15 2.93 4.41
CA ALA A 188 -4.18 2.10 5.01
C ALA A 188 -5.05 1.42 3.95
N HIS A 189 -5.61 2.16 3.00
CA HIS A 189 -6.39 1.58 1.90
C HIS A 189 -5.53 0.68 1.00
N ALA A 190 -4.30 1.07 0.72
CA ALA A 190 -3.38 0.29 -0.11
C ALA A 190 -3.15 -1.11 0.50
N ILE A 191 -2.86 -1.23 1.80
CA ILE A 191 -2.73 -2.54 2.46
C ILE A 191 -4.06 -3.29 2.54
N GLN A 192 -5.17 -2.61 2.84
CA GLN A 192 -6.49 -3.24 2.92
C GLN A 192 -6.92 -3.87 1.59
N LEU A 193 -6.59 -3.24 0.46
CA LEU A 193 -6.86 -3.75 -0.88
C LEU A 193 -5.84 -4.80 -1.29
N ALA A 194 -4.54 -4.54 -1.12
CA ALA A 194 -3.47 -5.47 -1.52
C ALA A 194 -3.59 -6.84 -0.84
N ARG A 195 -3.96 -6.86 0.44
CA ARG A 195 -4.13 -8.11 1.20
C ARG A 195 -5.30 -8.98 0.73
N ARG A 196 -6.23 -8.47 -0.10
CA ARG A 196 -7.32 -9.27 -0.68
C ARG A 196 -6.81 -10.33 -1.66
N ARG A 197 -5.64 -10.11 -2.25
CA ARG A 197 -4.99 -11.07 -3.16
C ARG A 197 -4.49 -12.34 -2.48
N ILE A 198 -4.60 -12.46 -1.15
CA ILE A 198 -4.04 -13.57 -0.36
C ILE A 198 -4.99 -14.02 0.75
N MET A 199 -4.93 -15.31 1.12
CA MET A 199 -5.77 -15.84 2.22
C MET A 199 -5.32 -15.38 3.62
N MET A 200 -4.04 -15.01 3.81
CA MET A 200 -3.44 -14.60 5.10
C MET A 200 -3.40 -13.07 5.29
N GLY A 201 -4.47 -12.36 4.94
CA GLY A 201 -4.48 -10.89 4.96
C GLY A 201 -4.36 -10.23 6.36
N LYS A 202 -4.58 -10.97 7.46
CA LYS A 202 -4.54 -10.43 8.84
C LYS A 202 -3.13 -10.29 9.42
N ASP A 203 -2.11 -10.65 8.66
CA ASP A 203 -0.73 -10.59 9.10
C ASP A 203 -0.01 -9.30 8.70
N TYR A 204 -0.70 -8.41 7.97
CA TYR A 204 -0.23 -7.07 7.65
C TYR A 204 -0.82 -6.04 8.59
N ALA A 205 0.00 -5.05 8.94
CA ALA A 205 -0.39 -3.91 9.74
C ALA A 205 0.15 -2.63 9.13
N VAL A 206 -0.46 -1.52 9.52
CA VAL A 206 0.02 -0.17 9.20
C VAL A 206 0.40 0.52 10.51
N VAL A 207 1.54 1.19 10.51
CA VAL A 207 2.03 1.99 11.64
C VAL A 207 2.25 3.43 11.18
N GLY A 208 1.95 4.40 12.04
CA GLY A 208 2.07 5.83 11.73
C GLY A 208 0.78 6.45 11.21
N ASP A 209 0.90 7.44 10.32
CA ASP A 209 -0.27 8.09 9.68
C ASP A 209 -0.78 7.23 8.53
N GLY A 210 -1.70 6.30 8.82
CA GLY A 210 -2.27 5.41 7.80
C GLY A 210 -3.01 6.14 6.67
N GLY A 211 -3.45 7.38 6.90
CA GLY A 211 -4.08 8.23 5.88
C GLY A 211 -3.09 9.03 5.02
N HIS A 212 -1.78 8.83 5.21
CA HIS A 212 -0.76 9.52 4.43
C HIS A 212 -0.77 9.03 2.98
N GLN A 213 -0.79 9.98 2.04
CA GLN A 213 -0.72 9.74 0.60
C GLN A 213 0.66 10.16 0.11
N LEU A 214 1.34 9.26 -0.61
CA LEU A 214 2.67 9.52 -1.15
C LEU A 214 2.60 10.46 -2.36
N THR A 215 1.63 10.22 -3.25
CA THR A 215 1.46 10.98 -4.49
C THR A 215 -0.03 11.21 -4.78
N GLN A 216 -0.30 12.02 -5.79
CA GLN A 216 -1.65 12.26 -6.29
C GLN A 216 -2.02 11.24 -7.36
N CYS A 217 -3.30 10.90 -7.42
CA CYS A 217 -3.86 10.04 -8.47
C CYS A 217 -4.19 10.87 -9.71
N ASP A 218 -4.00 10.31 -10.91
CA ASP A 218 -4.40 10.93 -12.19
C ASP A 218 -5.88 11.29 -12.23
N ASN A 219 -6.74 10.44 -11.64
CA ASN A 219 -8.19 10.65 -11.57
C ASN A 219 -8.61 11.62 -10.45
N ARG A 220 -7.68 12.45 -9.94
CA ARG A 220 -7.83 13.42 -8.84
C ARG A 220 -8.08 12.79 -7.47
N TYR A 221 -8.79 11.65 -7.42
CA TYR A 221 -9.06 10.87 -6.22
C TYR A 221 -8.91 9.37 -6.51
N PRO A 222 -8.27 8.60 -5.62
CA PRO A 222 -8.25 7.14 -5.71
C PRO A 222 -9.68 6.58 -5.66
N THR A 223 -9.95 5.54 -6.45
CA THR A 223 -11.29 4.96 -6.61
C THR A 223 -11.26 3.44 -6.56
N ILE A 224 -12.28 2.84 -5.98
CA ILE A 224 -12.45 1.38 -5.98
C ILE A 224 -13.87 1.09 -6.42
N ALA A 225 -14.03 0.06 -7.25
CA ALA A 225 -15.33 -0.50 -7.54
C ALA A 225 -15.43 -1.95 -7.06
N THR A 226 -16.59 -2.37 -6.59
CA THR A 226 -16.93 -3.79 -6.43
C THR A 226 -17.78 -4.21 -7.62
N LEU A 227 -17.52 -5.37 -8.19
CA LEU A 227 -18.24 -5.94 -9.30
C LEU A 227 -18.91 -7.25 -8.86
N GLU A 228 -20.22 -7.36 -9.04
CA GLU A 228 -20.98 -8.59 -8.83
C GLU A 228 -21.72 -9.01 -10.12
N GLU A 229 -21.56 -10.26 -10.52
CA GLU A 229 -22.27 -10.82 -11.68
C GLU A 229 -23.71 -11.20 -11.29
N ARG A 230 -24.68 -10.78 -12.12
CA ARG A 230 -26.11 -10.95 -11.92
C ARG A 230 -26.78 -11.42 -13.21
N GLY A 231 -26.59 -12.70 -13.55
CA GLY A 231 -27.07 -13.23 -14.83
C GLY A 231 -26.29 -12.62 -15.99
N ASP A 232 -26.96 -11.96 -16.93
CA ASP A 232 -26.32 -11.34 -18.10
C ASP A 232 -25.84 -9.89 -17.85
N GLN A 233 -25.86 -9.44 -16.59
CA GLN A 233 -25.53 -8.09 -16.19
C GLN A 233 -24.53 -8.07 -15.03
N TYR A 234 -23.87 -6.92 -14.87
CA TYR A 234 -22.90 -6.66 -13.83
C TYR A 234 -23.35 -5.50 -12.96
N GLU A 235 -23.43 -5.74 -11.66
CA GLU A 235 -23.69 -4.72 -10.64
C GLU A 235 -22.35 -4.13 -10.20
N VAL A 236 -22.20 -2.81 -10.35
CA VAL A 236 -20.99 -2.05 -10.02
C VAL A 236 -21.28 -1.13 -8.86
N GLU A 237 -20.57 -1.31 -7.75
CA GLU A 237 -20.55 -0.38 -6.62
C GLU A 237 -19.27 0.44 -6.64
N TYR A 238 -19.37 1.71 -7.02
CA TYR A 238 -18.22 2.60 -7.20
C TYR A 238 -18.08 3.61 -6.05
N ARG A 239 -16.87 3.77 -5.51
CA ARG A 239 -16.58 4.73 -4.45
C ARG A 239 -15.18 5.34 -4.57
N THR A 240 -15.00 6.48 -3.92
CA THR A 240 -13.72 7.21 -3.83
C THR A 240 -13.10 6.97 -2.46
N LEU A 241 -11.78 6.75 -2.42
CA LEU A 241 -11.00 6.48 -1.21
C LEU A 241 -10.04 7.65 -0.95
N SER A 242 -10.59 8.80 -0.54
CA SER A 242 -9.79 10.00 -0.32
C SER A 242 -10.06 10.60 1.06
N MET A 243 -9.11 10.43 1.97
CA MET A 243 -9.14 11.00 3.31
C MET A 243 -8.96 12.53 3.37
N PRO A 244 -8.05 13.16 2.60
CA PRO A 244 -7.86 14.62 2.71
C PRO A 244 -8.95 15.44 2.01
N ASN A 245 -9.82 14.83 1.19
CA ASN A 245 -10.79 15.52 0.34
C ASN A 245 -12.25 15.28 0.74
N ILE A 246 -12.51 15.02 2.03
CA ILE A 246 -13.87 14.87 2.56
C ILE A 246 -14.70 16.10 2.23
N GLY A 247 -15.90 15.89 1.68
CA GLY A 247 -16.81 16.96 1.27
C GLY A 247 -16.54 17.54 -0.13
N GLY A 248 -15.50 17.07 -0.83
CA GLY A 248 -15.33 17.38 -2.25
C GLY A 248 -16.35 16.65 -3.14
N VAL A 249 -16.24 16.85 -4.44
CA VAL A 249 -17.19 16.34 -5.44
C VAL A 249 -16.45 15.46 -6.46
N PHE A 250 -17.05 14.32 -6.80
CA PHE A 250 -16.62 13.46 -7.89
C PHE A 250 -17.78 13.18 -8.86
N GLN A 251 -17.45 12.73 -10.06
CA GLN A 251 -18.42 12.32 -11.05
C GLN A 251 -17.95 11.03 -11.71
N VAL A 252 -18.82 10.04 -11.77
CA VAL A 252 -18.57 8.82 -12.55
C VAL A 252 -19.01 9.13 -13.97
N TYR A 253 -18.07 9.09 -14.92
CA TYR A 253 -18.38 9.33 -16.33
C TYR A 253 -19.15 8.14 -16.90
N ARG A 254 -20.43 8.34 -17.19
CA ARG A 254 -21.33 7.37 -17.83
C ARG A 254 -22.31 8.10 -18.74
N ASP A 255 -22.67 7.46 -19.84
CA ASP A 255 -23.67 7.99 -20.77
C ASP A 255 -25.03 8.10 -20.07
N GLY A 256 -25.56 9.33 -19.97
CA GLY A 256 -26.92 9.61 -19.49
C GLY A 256 -27.10 9.91 -17.99
N GLU A 257 -26.10 9.72 -17.13
CA GLU A 257 -26.19 9.97 -15.67
C GLU A 257 -25.02 10.77 -15.08
N GLU A 258 -24.68 11.88 -15.74
CA GLU A 258 -23.59 12.80 -15.38
C GLU A 258 -23.91 13.75 -14.20
N LYS A 259 -24.32 13.21 -13.05
CA LYS A 259 -24.54 14.04 -11.86
C LYS A 259 -23.34 14.00 -10.90
N PRO A 260 -22.79 15.17 -10.53
CA PRO A 260 -21.75 15.22 -9.50
C PRO A 260 -22.28 14.69 -8.15
N ARG A 261 -21.44 13.92 -7.45
CA ARG A 261 -21.71 13.31 -6.14
C ARG A 261 -20.68 13.76 -5.12
N LEU A 262 -21.07 13.77 -3.84
CA LEU A 262 -20.15 14.10 -2.75
C LEU A 262 -19.25 12.91 -2.43
N HIS A 263 -17.97 13.18 -2.14
CA HIS A 263 -17.06 12.16 -1.61
C HIS A 263 -17.62 11.52 -0.35
N GLY A 264 -17.43 10.21 -0.24
CA GLY A 264 -18.01 9.40 0.84
C GLY A 264 -19.42 8.87 0.55
N THR A 265 -19.98 9.16 -0.63
CA THR A 265 -21.19 8.46 -1.12
C THR A 265 -20.81 7.35 -2.10
N GLU A 266 -21.53 6.24 -2.03
CA GLU A 266 -21.42 5.14 -2.98
C GLU A 266 -22.30 5.42 -4.20
N SER A 267 -21.82 5.01 -5.37
CA SER A 267 -22.56 5.05 -6.62
C SER A 267 -22.74 3.63 -7.12
N ALA A 268 -23.95 3.08 -7.00
CA ALA A 268 -24.30 1.77 -7.51
C ALA A 268 -25.01 1.87 -8.86
N PHE A 269 -24.65 1.01 -9.80
CA PHE A 269 -25.31 0.91 -11.09
C PHE A 269 -25.09 -0.45 -11.76
N THR A 270 -25.90 -0.74 -12.77
CA THR A 270 -25.82 -1.98 -13.54
C THR A 270 -25.32 -1.69 -14.96
N LEU A 271 -24.47 -2.56 -15.48
CA LEU A 271 -23.94 -2.54 -16.84
C LEU A 271 -24.15 -3.90 -17.51
N ASP A 272 -24.39 -3.92 -18.81
CA ASP A 272 -24.16 -5.13 -19.59
C ASP A 272 -22.65 -5.34 -19.87
N GLN A 273 -22.30 -6.49 -20.46
CA GLN A 273 -20.90 -6.82 -20.74
C GLN A 273 -20.21 -5.77 -21.63
N SER A 274 -20.89 -5.26 -22.67
CA SER A 274 -20.30 -4.28 -23.59
C SER A 274 -20.06 -2.94 -22.92
N GLU A 275 -21.05 -2.46 -22.16
CA GLU A 275 -20.94 -1.22 -21.38
C GLU A 275 -19.86 -1.33 -20.30
N LEU A 276 -19.68 -2.52 -19.70
CA LEU A 276 -18.62 -2.77 -18.72
C LEU A 276 -17.23 -2.68 -19.34
N LEU A 277 -17.01 -3.25 -20.53
CA LEU A 277 -15.71 -3.18 -21.19
C LEU A 277 -15.33 -1.73 -21.56
N GLU A 278 -16.28 -0.94 -22.06
CA GLU A 278 -16.06 0.49 -22.30
C GLU A 278 -15.76 1.26 -21.01
N PHE A 279 -16.41 0.89 -19.90
CA PHE A 279 -16.14 1.48 -18.59
C PHE A 279 -14.73 1.14 -18.08
N LEU A 280 -14.30 -0.12 -18.21
CA LEU A 280 -13.00 -0.60 -17.75
C LEU A 280 -11.84 0.04 -18.53
N GLU A 281 -11.99 0.28 -19.83
CA GLU A 281 -10.99 0.97 -20.65
C GLU A 281 -10.67 2.38 -20.12
N ARG A 282 -11.69 3.08 -19.59
CA ARG A 282 -11.56 4.45 -19.09
C ARG A 282 -11.20 4.53 -17.61
N ALA A 283 -11.60 3.54 -16.81
CA ALA A 283 -11.56 3.64 -15.36
C ALA A 283 -10.14 3.77 -14.79
N LYS A 284 -9.16 3.04 -15.35
CA LYS A 284 -7.76 2.98 -14.88
C LYS A 284 -7.66 2.84 -13.35
N SER A 285 -8.55 2.04 -12.78
CA SER A 285 -8.72 1.88 -11.34
C SER A 285 -8.78 0.40 -10.97
N PRO A 286 -8.52 0.05 -9.70
CA PRO A 286 -8.77 -1.28 -9.20
C PRO A 286 -10.26 -1.58 -9.05
N PHE A 287 -10.59 -2.86 -9.16
CA PHE A 287 -11.90 -3.47 -9.01
C PHE A 287 -11.80 -4.70 -8.11
N VAL A 288 -12.77 -4.88 -7.21
CA VAL A 288 -12.96 -6.12 -6.45
C VAL A 288 -13.95 -6.99 -7.22
N TYR A 289 -13.50 -8.14 -7.69
CA TYR A 289 -14.32 -9.11 -8.42
C TYR A 289 -14.04 -10.52 -7.90
N ASP A 290 -15.09 -11.28 -7.56
CA ASP A 290 -14.97 -12.63 -6.97
C ASP A 290 -14.04 -12.68 -5.74
N GLY A 291 -14.07 -11.61 -4.93
CA GLY A 291 -13.26 -11.47 -3.72
C GLY A 291 -11.79 -11.06 -3.93
N ASP A 292 -11.30 -11.04 -5.18
CA ASP A 292 -9.93 -10.68 -5.53
C ASP A 292 -9.86 -9.26 -6.14
N LEU A 293 -8.66 -8.69 -6.19
CA LEU A 293 -8.39 -7.33 -6.68
C LEU A 293 -7.80 -7.38 -8.09
N PHE A 294 -8.47 -6.78 -9.06
CA PHE A 294 -8.01 -6.67 -10.46
C PHE A 294 -7.88 -5.20 -10.86
N TRP A 295 -6.90 -4.88 -11.69
CA TRP A 295 -6.89 -3.62 -12.41
C TRP A 295 -7.86 -3.67 -13.58
N SER A 296 -8.35 -2.50 -14.03
CA SER A 296 -9.37 -2.45 -15.08
C SER A 296 -8.95 -3.16 -16.37
N GLU A 297 -7.68 -3.09 -16.74
CA GLU A 297 -7.09 -3.84 -17.87
C GLU A 297 -7.11 -5.36 -17.63
N GLU A 298 -6.60 -5.81 -16.48
CA GLU A 298 -6.62 -7.24 -16.08
C GLU A 298 -8.05 -7.81 -16.03
N LEU A 299 -9.00 -6.99 -15.59
CA LEU A 299 -10.41 -7.37 -15.49
C LEU A 299 -11.08 -7.41 -16.86
N SER A 300 -10.74 -6.50 -17.76
CA SER A 300 -11.24 -6.48 -19.14
C SER A 300 -10.90 -7.78 -19.87
N ASP A 301 -9.66 -8.25 -19.74
CA ASP A 301 -9.19 -9.51 -20.31
C ASP A 301 -9.93 -10.72 -19.71
N ARG A 302 -10.25 -10.66 -18.42
CA ARG A 302 -10.97 -11.73 -17.73
C ARG A 302 -12.45 -11.81 -18.12
N ILE A 303 -13.06 -10.68 -18.44
CA ILE A 303 -14.48 -10.56 -18.81
C ILE A 303 -14.70 -10.75 -20.32
N SER A 304 -13.64 -10.63 -21.13
CA SER A 304 -13.67 -10.83 -22.59
C SER A 304 -13.02 -12.16 -23.03
N PRO A 305 -13.57 -13.34 -22.68
CA PRO A 305 -13.02 -14.62 -23.14
C PRO A 305 -13.22 -14.87 -24.64
#